data_AF-A0A292ZJ41-F1
#
_entry.id   AF-A0A292ZJ41-F1
#
_cell.length_a   1.000
_cell.length_b   1.000
_cell.length_c   1.000
_cell.angle_alpha   90.00
_cell.angle_beta   90.00
_cell.angle_gamma   90.00
#
_symmetry.space_group_name_H-M   'P 1'
#
loop_
_entity.id
_entity.type
_entity.pdbx_description
1 polymer ?
#
loop_
_entity_poly.entity_id
_entity_poly.type
_entity_poly.pdbx_seq_one_letter_code
_entity_poly.pdbx_strand_id
1 'polypeptide(L)'
;MMPLWLDLLRTPMAAPETRFLRAMRHVWQGLYLALATTILLLDPLKQLLGSRASLLIAGLMLLTATHSLIYLRVKNRADTEWLTQAGEGE
;
A
#
# COMPACT_ATOMS: atom_id res chain seq x y z
N MET A 1 -37.12 4.40 2.53
CA MET A 1 -35.97 3.71 1.91
C MET A 1 -34.78 4.65 1.97
N MET A 2 -33.70 4.24 2.62
CA MET A 2 -32.46 5.01 2.61
C MET A 2 -31.78 4.76 1.25
N PRO A 3 -31.11 5.76 0.65
CA PRO A 3 -30.47 5.53 -0.63
C PRO A 3 -29.25 4.62 -0.45
N LEU A 4 -29.05 3.69 -1.39
CA LEU A 4 -28.03 2.63 -1.35
C LEU A 4 -26.63 3.13 -0.96
N TRP A 5 -26.23 4.32 -1.41
CA TRP A 5 -24.94 4.91 -1.08
C TRP A 5 -24.78 5.25 0.40
N LEU A 6 -25.86 5.56 1.11
CA LEU A 6 -25.87 5.87 2.54
C LEU A 6 -25.72 4.59 3.37
N ASP A 7 -26.29 3.49 2.88
CA ASP A 7 -26.09 2.16 3.48
C ASP A 7 -24.65 1.68 3.25
N LEU A 8 -24.09 1.88 2.04
CA LEU A 8 -22.68 1.58 1.74
C LEU A 8 -21.67 2.39 2.59
N LEU A 9 -22.05 3.58 3.06
CA LEU A 9 -21.22 4.38 3.97
C LEU A 9 -21.31 3.93 5.43
N ARG A 10 -22.39 3.21 5.79
CA ARG A 10 -22.65 2.73 7.16
C ARG A 10 -22.17 1.32 7.38
N THR A 11 -22.19 0.47 6.36
CA THR A 11 -21.54 -0.83 6.42
C THR A 11 -20.03 -0.61 6.31
N PRO A 12 -19.24 -0.99 7.34
CA PRO A 12 -17.79 -0.98 7.23
C PRO A 12 -17.38 -2.00 6.17
N MET A 13 -17.23 -1.53 4.93
CA MET A 13 -16.86 -2.32 3.77
C MET A 13 -15.36 -2.70 3.77
N ALA A 14 -14.63 -2.26 4.79
CA ALA A 14 -13.26 -2.63 5.06
C ALA A 14 -13.14 -3.08 6.53
N ALA A 15 -12.38 -4.14 6.77
CA ALA A 15 -12.08 -4.59 8.11
C ALA A 15 -11.45 -3.45 8.94
N PRO A 16 -11.73 -3.36 10.26
CA PRO A 16 -11.12 -2.35 11.12
C PRO A 16 -9.58 -2.39 10.99
N GLU A 17 -8.99 -1.25 10.62
CA GLU A 17 -7.56 -1.18 10.30
C GLU A 17 -6.71 -1.35 11.57
N THR A 18 -6.05 -2.51 11.67
CA THR A 18 -5.12 -2.79 12.78
C THR A 18 -3.93 -1.83 12.76
N ARG A 19 -3.32 -1.59 13.93
CA ARG A 19 -2.11 -0.76 14.05
C ARG A 19 -0.99 -1.22 13.10
N PHE A 20 -0.90 -2.54 12.87
CA PHE A 20 0.05 -3.14 11.95
C PHE A 20 -0.23 -2.75 10.49
N LEU A 21 -1.46 -2.92 10.01
CA LEU A 21 -1.84 -2.54 8.64
C LEU A 21 -1.63 -1.04 8.36
N ARG A 22 -1.90 -0.20 9.36
CA ARG A 22 -1.65 1.25 9.27
C ARG A 22 -0.18 1.58 9.10
N ALA A 23 0.70 0.97 9.90
CA ALA A 23 2.14 1.14 9.76
C ALA A 23 2.61 0.67 8.36
N MET A 24 2.10 -0.46 7.90
CA MET A 24 2.42 -1.02 6.59
C MET A 24 2.00 -0.10 5.44
N ARG A 25 0.85 0.58 5.58
CA ARG A 25 0.38 1.60 4.64
C ARG A 25 1.30 2.81 4.60
N HIS A 26 1.74 3.33 5.76
CA HIS A 26 2.67 4.45 5.79
C HIS A 26 4.02 4.12 5.17
N VAL A 27 4.54 2.90 5.41
CA VAL A 27 5.74 2.41 4.71
C VAL A 27 5.50 2.37 3.20
N TRP A 28 4.34 1.88 2.77
CA TRP A 28 3.99 1.80 1.35
C TRP A 28 3.93 3.19 0.69
N GLN A 29 3.30 4.16 1.35
CA GLN A 29 3.27 5.56 0.92
C GLN A 29 4.67 6.17 0.85
N GLY A 30 5.50 5.91 1.87
CA GLY A 30 6.90 6.37 1.90
C GLY A 30 7.73 5.82 0.74
N LEU A 31 7.55 4.53 0.39
CA LEU A 31 8.23 3.90 -0.75
C LEU A 31 7.82 4.54 -2.09
N TYR A 32 6.52 4.81 -2.29
CA TYR A 32 6.07 5.51 -3.48
C TYR A 32 6.55 6.96 -3.54
N LEU A 33 6.57 7.67 -2.40
CA LEU A 33 7.11 9.02 -2.34
C LEU A 33 8.60 9.03 -2.67
N ALA A 34 9.36 8.05 -2.17
CA ALA A 34 10.76 7.86 -2.50
C ALA A 34 10.95 7.60 -4.00
N LEU A 35 10.16 6.72 -4.62
CA LEU A 35 10.18 6.50 -6.07
C LEU A 35 9.86 7.77 -6.86
N ALA A 36 8.81 8.51 -6.48
CA ALA A 36 8.48 9.78 -7.13
C ALA A 36 9.65 10.77 -7.03
N THR A 37 10.32 10.83 -5.87
CA THR A 37 11.51 11.65 -5.66
C THR A 37 12.65 11.25 -6.58
N THR A 38 12.88 9.95 -6.82
CA THR A 38 13.91 9.50 -7.77
C THR A 38 13.66 9.95 -9.21
N ILE A 39 12.39 10.12 -9.61
CA ILE A 39 12.03 10.64 -10.93
C ILE A 39 12.29 12.15 -10.99
N LEU A 40 11.86 12.88 -9.96
CA LEU A 40 12.04 14.34 -9.88
C LEU A 40 13.52 14.74 -9.83
N LEU A 41 14.35 13.95 -9.14
CA LEU A 41 15.78 14.20 -8.95
C LEU A 41 16.66 13.27 -9.80
N LEU A 42 16.17 12.77 -10.93
CA LEU A 42 16.90 11.77 -11.71
C LEU A 42 18.29 12.27 -12.16
N ASP A 43 18.35 13.47 -12.74
CA ASP A 43 19.61 14.06 -13.22
C ASP A 43 20.62 14.35 -12.10
N PRO A 44 20.26 15.03 -10.99
CA PRO A 44 21.19 15.23 -9.89
C PRO A 44 21.62 13.91 -9.24
N LEU A 45 20.73 12.92 -9.16
CA LEU A 45 21.06 11.59 -8.63
C LEU A 45 22.09 10.87 -9.53
N LYS A 46 21.94 10.97 -10.85
CA LYS A 46 22.91 10.43 -11.82
C LYS A 46 24.25 11.17 -11.78
N GLN A 47 24.24 12.48 -11.56
CA GLN A 47 25.49 13.25 -11.40
C GLN A 47 26.24 12.85 -10.12
N LEU A 48 25.53 12.60 -9.02
CA LEU A 48 26.15 12.27 -7.74
C LEU A 48 26.61 10.81 -7.64
N LEU A 49 25.82 9.86 -8.16
CA LEU A 49 26.09 8.41 -8.03
C LEU A 49 26.62 7.76 -9.32
N GLY A 50 26.56 8.46 -10.46
CA GLY A 50 26.92 7.90 -11.75
C GLY A 50 26.13 6.65 -12.09
N SER A 51 26.84 5.60 -12.55
CA SER A 51 26.25 4.31 -12.93
C SER A 51 25.56 3.58 -11.77
N ARG A 52 25.87 3.92 -10.51
CA ARG A 52 25.21 3.30 -9.34
C ARG A 52 23.78 3.81 -9.12
N ALA A 53 23.41 4.93 -9.71
CA ALA A 53 22.07 5.50 -9.59
C ALA A 53 20.99 4.55 -10.12
N SER A 54 21.25 3.88 -11.26
CA SER A 54 20.31 2.92 -11.85
C SER A 54 20.10 1.70 -10.95
N LEU A 55 21.17 1.19 -10.33
CA LEU A 55 21.10 0.05 -9.42
C LEU A 55 20.33 0.39 -8.15
N LEU A 56 20.50 1.61 -7.63
CA LEU A 56 19.72 2.10 -6.49
C LEU A 56 18.23 2.25 -6.82
N ILE A 57 17.90 2.84 -7.97
CA ILE A 57 16.51 2.97 -8.43
C ILE A 57 15.88 1.60 -8.65
N ALA A 58 16.59 0.67 -9.29
CA ALA A 58 16.13 -0.70 -9.51
C ALA A 58 15.87 -1.44 -8.19
N GLY A 59 16.77 -1.29 -7.21
CA GLY A 59 16.59 -1.84 -5.86
C GLY A 59 15.36 -1.26 -5.17
N LEU A 60 15.15 0.06 -5.26
CA LEU A 60 13.97 0.72 -4.70
C LEU A 60 12.67 0.26 -5.38
N MET A 61 12.68 0.07 -6.71
CA MET A 61 11.53 -0.48 -7.45
C MET A 61 11.21 -1.91 -7.01
N LEU A 62 12.22 -2.79 -6.91
CA LEU A 62 12.06 -4.16 -6.43
C LEU A 62 11.51 -4.21 -5.00
N LEU A 63 12.05 -3.38 -4.12
CA LEU A 63 11.57 -3.27 -2.74
C LEU A 63 10.11 -2.83 -2.70
N THR A 64 9.76 -1.81 -3.49
CA THR A 64 8.38 -1.29 -3.55
C THR A 64 7.42 -2.34 -4.10
N ALA A 65 7.78 -3.05 -5.16
CA ALA A 65 6.98 -4.12 -5.73
C ALA A 65 6.77 -5.27 -4.72
N THR A 66 7.84 -5.68 -4.05
CA THR A 66 7.79 -6.75 -3.04
C THR A 66 6.90 -6.35 -1.86
N HIS A 67 7.08 -5.14 -1.32
CA HIS A 67 6.25 -4.62 -0.23
C HIS A 67 4.78 -4.50 -0.65
N SER A 68 4.51 -4.08 -1.89
CA SER A 68 3.15 -3.99 -2.43
C SER A 68 2.47 -5.36 -2.46
N LEU A 69 3.17 -6.41 -2.93
CA LEU A 69 2.63 -7.77 -2.97
C LEU A 69 2.34 -8.31 -1.56
N ILE A 70 3.25 -8.09 -0.61
CA ILE A 70 3.07 -8.49 0.79
C ILE A 70 1.88 -7.75 1.40
N TYR A 71 1.79 -6.43 1.18
CA TYR A 71 0.69 -5.61 1.66
C TYR A 71 -0.66 -6.06 1.14
N LEU A 72 -0.77 -6.32 -0.17
CA LEU A 72 -2.01 -6.83 -0.76
C LEU A 72 -2.39 -8.19 -0.19
N ARG A 73 -1.44 -9.11 0.00
CA ARG A 73 -1.72 -10.44 0.59
C ARG A 73 -2.22 -10.34 2.02
N VAL A 74 -1.54 -9.57 2.87
CA VAL A 74 -1.91 -9.40 4.27
C VAL A 74 -3.25 -8.68 4.39
N LYS A 75 -3.46 -7.64 3.59
CA LYS A 75 -4.73 -6.90 3.56
C LYS A 75 -5.88 -7.81 3.10
N ASN A 76 -5.73 -8.54 2.01
CA ASN A 76 -6.75 -9.44 1.51
C ASN A 76 -7.09 -10.55 2.52
N ARG A 77 -6.12 -11.03 3.29
CA ARG A 77 -6.38 -12.00 4.36
C ARG A 77 -7.24 -11.39 5.47
N ALA A 78 -6.90 -10.19 5.94
CA ALA A 78 -7.68 -9.49 6.95
C ALA A 78 -9.10 -9.14 6.46
N ASP A 79 -9.24 -8.72 5.21
CA ASP A 79 -10.54 -8.43 4.61
C ASP A 79 -11.39 -9.71 4.45
N THR A 80 -10.78 -10.83 4.05
CA THR A 80 -11.46 -12.13 3.96
C THR A 80 -11.92 -12.62 5.34
N GLU A 81 -11.06 -12.55 6.36
CA GLU A 81 -11.40 -12.93 7.74
C GLU A 81 -12.60 -12.11 8.27
N TRP A 82 -12.64 -10.81 7.97
CA TRP A 82 -13.75 -9.94 8.33
C TRP A 82 -15.05 -10.29 7.60
N LEU A 83 -14.98 -10.56 6.29
CA LEU A 83 -16.14 -10.96 5.51
C LEU A 83 -16.71 -12.32 5.97
N THR A 84 -15.84 -13.28 6.30
CA THR A 84 -16.28 -14.57 6.86
C THR A 84 -17.00 -14.38 8.19
N GLN A 85 -16.43 -13.60 9.12
CA GLN A 85 -17.08 -13.32 10.41
C GLN A 85 -18.39 -12.55 10.27
N ALA A 86 -18.48 -11.61 9.32
CA ALA A 86 -19.68 -10.86 9.06
C ALA A 86 -20.79 -11.74 8.44
N GLY A 87 -20.44 -12.70 7.58
CA GLY A 87 -21.38 -13.63 6.96
C GLY A 87 -21.85 -14.79 7.87
N GLU A 88 -21.08 -15.12 8.92
CA GLU A 88 -21.49 -16.10 9.96
C GLU A 88 -22.48 -15.52 10.99
N GLY A 89 -22.69 -14.21 10.99
CA GLY A 89 -23.61 -13.49 11.88
C GLY A 89 -25.02 -13.24 11.32
N GLU A 90 -25.30 -13.69 10.09
CA GLU A 90 -26.63 -13.74 9.46
C GLU A 90 -27.27 -15.13 9.61
#